data_AF-A0A9X2YKQ9-F1
#
_entry.id   AF-A0A9X2YKQ9-F1
#
_cell.length_a   1.000
_cell.length_b   1.000
_cell.length_c   1.000
_cell.angle_alpha   90.00
_cell.angle_beta   90.00
_cell.angle_gamma   90.00
#
_symmetry.space_group_name_H-M   'P 1'
#
loop_
_entity.id
_entity.type
_entity.pdbx_description
1 polymer ?
#
loop_
_entity_poly.entity_id
_entity_poly.type
_entity_poly.pdbx_seq_one_letter_code
_entity_poly.pdbx_strand_id
1 'polypeptide(L)' 'MASQKTLKITQVRGTIGARWNQRESLRTLGLRKIRQSVVREDNEQTRGLIKTVHHLVDVEEV' A
#
# COMPACT_ATOMS: atom_id res chain seq x y z
N MET A 1 22.35 -7.76 11.48
CA MET A 1 21.95 -6.93 10.33
C MET A 1 20.56 -7.39 9.95
N ALA A 2 19.55 -6.55 10.19
CA ALA A 2 18.16 -6.96 10.06
C ALA A 2 17.88 -7.38 8.63
N SER A 3 17.37 -8.60 8.46
CA SER A 3 16.78 -9.07 7.21
C SER A 3 15.70 -8.07 6.83
N GLN A 4 15.98 -7.27 5.79
CA GLN A 4 15.07 -6.26 5.27
C GLN A 4 13.85 -7.00 4.70
N LYS A 5 12.80 -7.14 5.51
CA LYS A 5 11.52 -7.67 5.05
C LYS A 5 10.92 -6.65 4.09
N THR A 6 10.58 -7.10 2.89
CA THR A 6 9.92 -6.23 1.92
C THR A 6 8.45 -6.62 1.81
N LEU A 7 7.61 -5.63 1.56
CA LEU A 7 6.18 -5.80 1.33
C LEU A 7 5.91 -5.44 -0.12
N LYS A 8 5.33 -6.39 -0.85
CA LYS A 8 4.76 -6.13 -2.16
C LYS A 8 3.28 -5.78 -1.97
N ILE A 9 2.95 -4.54 -2.28
CA ILE A 9 1.62 -3.97 -2.09
C ILE A 9 0.97 -3.84 -3.46
N THR A 10 -0.19 -4.45 -3.65
CA THR A 10 -0.94 -4.42 -4.91
C THR A 10 -2.29 -3.76 -4.70
N GLN A 11 -2.64 -2.76 -5.53
CA GLN A 11 -3.97 -2.16 -5.46
C GLN A 11 -5.01 -3.10 -6.11
N VAL A 12 -5.91 -3.68 -5.31
CA VAL A 12 -6.93 -4.61 -5.81
C VAL A 12 -8.26 -3.93 -6.12
N ARG A 13 -8.57 -2.81 -5.45
CA ARG A 13 -9.81 -2.04 -5.67
C ARG A 13 -9.53 -0.59 -6.08
N GLY A 14 -10.46 -0.01 -6.83
CA GLY A 14 -10.39 1.39 -7.25
C GLY A 14 -10.59 2.39 -6.11
N THR A 15 -10.40 3.67 -6.41
CA THR A 15 -10.54 4.78 -5.44
C THR A 15 -11.93 5.43 -5.43
N ILE A 16 -12.90 4.85 -6.15
CA ILE A 16 -14.27 5.37 -6.21
C ILE A 16 -14.91 5.23 -4.82
N GLY A 17 -15.47 6.32 -4.30
CA GLY A 17 -15.97 6.37 -2.92
C GLY A 17 -14.90 6.38 -1.81
N ALA A 18 -13.61 6.27 -2.14
CA ALA A 18 -12.53 6.39 -1.16
C ALA A 18 -12.43 7.84 -0.65
N ARG A 19 -12.23 7.99 0.66
CA ARG A 19 -12.03 9.28 1.31
C ARG A 19 -10.71 9.91 0.85
N TRP A 20 -10.60 11.24 0.99
CA TRP A 20 -9.40 12.00 0.59
C TRP A 20 -8.10 11.39 1.16
N ASN A 21 -8.07 11.10 2.46
CA ASN A 21 -6.92 10.50 3.14
C ASN A 21 -6.48 9.15 2.55
N GLN A 22 -7.43 8.31 2.11
CA GLN A 22 -7.13 7.02 1.49
C GLN A 22 -6.52 7.20 0.10
N ARG A 23 -7.02 8.17 -0.68
CA ARG A 23 -6.47 8.50 -2.00
C ARG A 23 -5.02 9.01 -1.88
N GLU A 24 -4.77 9.89 -0.91
CA GLU A 24 -3.43 10.39 -0.65
C GLU A 24 -2.51 9.26 -0.16
N SER A 25 -2.99 8.37 0.71
CA SER A 25 -2.21 7.21 1.16
C SER A 25 -1.79 6.31 -0.02
N LEU A 26 -2.70 6.03 -0.95
CA LEU A 26 -2.38 5.26 -2.17
C LEU A 26 -1.36 5.99 -3.06
N ARG A 27 -1.48 7.32 -3.21
CA ARG A 27 -0.52 8.14 -3.95
C ARG A 27 0.87 8.11 -3.31
N THR A 28 0.96 8.23 -1.99
CA THR A 28 2.22 8.16 -1.23
C THR A 28 2.88 6.78 -1.38
N LEU A 29 2.08 5.71 -1.36
CA LEU A 29 2.57 4.36 -1.63
C LEU A 29 3.03 4.17 -3.09
N GLY A 30 2.60 5.03 -4.02
CA GLY A 30 2.95 4.98 -5.44
C GLY A 30 1.94 4.21 -6.30
N LEU A 31 0.77 3.88 -5.74
CA LEU A 31 -0.30 3.15 -6.40
C LEU A 31 -1.22 4.13 -7.13
N ARG A 32 -1.09 4.17 -8.46
CA ARG A 32 -1.84 5.10 -9.33
C ARG A 32 -2.94 4.40 -10.14
N LYS A 33 -2.86 3.09 -10.31
CA LYS A 33 -3.83 2.28 -11.07
C LYS A 33 -4.10 0.93 -10.40
N ILE A 34 -5.30 0.39 -10.65
CA ILE A 34 -5.69 -0.95 -10.20
C ILE A 34 -4.73 -2.00 -10.79
N ARG A 35 -4.40 -3.03 -9.98
CA ARG A 35 -3.42 -4.10 -10.24
C ARG A 35 -1.97 -3.61 -10.38
N GLN A 36 -1.67 -2.36 -10.06
CA GLN A 36 -0.28 -1.94 -9.89
C GLN A 36 0.27 -2.50 -8.58
N SER A 37 1.46 -3.08 -8.65
CA SER A 37 2.23 -3.51 -7.48
C SER A 37 3.41 -2.57 -7.24
N VAL A 38 3.70 -2.27 -5.98
CA VAL A 38 4.89 -1.54 -5.55
C VAL A 38 5.55 -2.31 -4.41
N VAL A 39 6.87 -2.45 -4.45
CA VAL A 39 7.65 -3.05 -3.37
C VAL A 39 8.15 -1.93 -2.46
N ARG A 40 7.95 -2.09 -1.15
CA ARG A 40 8.41 -1.17 -0.11
C ARG A 40 9.06 -1.93 1.03
N GLU A 41 9.93 -1.26 1.76
CA GLU A 41 10.48 -1.81 3.00
C GLU A 41 9.38 -1.89 4.07
N ASP A 42 9.44 -2.95 4.86
CA ASP A 42 8.56 -3.15 6.00
C ASP A 42 8.99 -2.24 7.17
N ASN A 43 8.46 -1.02 7.17
CA ASN A 43 8.63 -0.05 8.26
C ASN A 43 7.28 0.36 8.84
N GLU A 44 7.30 0.95 10.04
CA GLU A 44 6.08 1.35 10.76
C GLU A 44 5.24 2.36 9.96
N GLN A 45 5.90 3.23 9.17
CA GLN A 45 5.25 4.22 8.32
C GLN A 45 4.44 3.55 7.19
N THR A 46 5.06 2.61 6.46
CA THR A 46 4.43 1.80 5.40
C THR A 46 3.28 0.99 5.97
N ARG A 47 3.47 0.34 7.14
CA ARG A 47 2.38 -0.37 7.83
C ARG A 47 1.24 0.56 8.22
N GLY A 48 1.51 1.79 8.66
CA GLY A 48 0.49 2.79 8.98
C GLY A 48 -0.33 3.21 7.75
N LEU A 49 0.34 3.43 6.62
CA LEU A 49 -0.31 3.73 5.34
C LEU A 49 -1.19 2.55 4.89
N ILE A 50 -0.64 1.32 4.91
CA ILE A 50 -1.37 0.09 4.57
C ILE A 50 -2.62 -0.07 5.43
N LYS A 51 -2.54 0.11 6.76
CA LYS A 51 -3.70 0.01 7.67
C LYS A 51 -4.85 0.92 7.25
N THR A 52 -4.53 2.13 6.78
CA THR A 52 -5.52 3.12 6.31
C THR A 52 -6.27 2.64 5.05
N VAL A 53 -5.59 1.88 4.18
CA VAL A 53 -6.10 1.44 2.88
C VAL A 53 -6.23 -0.08 2.76
N HIS A 54 -6.26 -0.82 3.88
CA HIS A 54 -6.17 -2.29 3.93
C HIS A 54 -7.21 -3.04 3.08
N HIS A 55 -8.38 -2.44 2.83
CA HIS A 55 -9.45 -3.02 2.02
C HIS A 55 -9.33 -2.69 0.53
N LEU A 56 -8.40 -1.80 0.16
CA LEU A 56 -8.11 -1.38 -1.22
C LEU A 56 -6.86 -2.06 -1.79
N VAL A 57 -6.01 -2.59 -0.92
CA VAL A 57 -4.73 -3.19 -1.27
C VAL A 57 -4.64 -4.63 -0.77
N ASP A 58 -3.84 -5.41 -1.47
CA ASP A 58 -3.38 -6.73 -1.06
C ASP A 58 -1.88 -6.66 -0.78
N VAL A 59 -1.42 -7.36 0.25
CA VAL A 59 -0.04 -7.26 0.73
C VAL A 59 0.58 -8.64 0.86
N GLU A 60 1.67 -8.84 0.14
CA GLU A 60 2.48 -10.07 0.17
C GLU A 60 3.84 -9.76 0.82
N GLU A 61 4.28 -10.57 1.78
CA GLU A 61 5.66 -10.50 2.30
C GLU A 61 6.61 -11.14 1.28
N VAL A 62 7.71 -10.44 0.96
CA VAL A 62 8.74 -10.86 -0.01
C VAL A 62 10.14 -10.71 0.59
#